data_AF-A0A8H5UED2-F1
#
_entry.id   AF-A0A8H5UED2-F1
#
_cell.length_a   1.000
_cell.length_b   1.000
_cell.length_c   1.000
_cell.angle_alpha   90.00
_cell.angle_beta   90.00
_cell.angle_gamma   90.00
#
_symmetry.space_group_name_H-M   'P 1'
#
loop_
_entity.id
_entity.type
_entity.pdbx_description
1 polymer ?
#
loop_
_entity_poly.entity_id
_entity_poly.type
_entity_poly.pdbx_seq_one_letter_code
_entity_poly.pdbx_strand_id
1 'polypeptide(L)'
;MKSVSYVIDPDGDIELVLNEPNTQNIIPRKVLFGDGEAASDSPITEFYNSVLQGRYIVFDIFDTPKFVENAGYWENADECDDWVFSEETPEVVRIRVSSKHLTFASKVFSAMLQGPWAETTSSSSFQQSPRQISTSAWDAKAFAIVLDAIHGRVQKIPRHINLALLARIATIVDYYQCYESLELLSDVWLSDETVTEEDF
;
A
#
# COMPACT_ATOMS: atom_id res chain seq x y z
N MET A 1 11.75 14.40 8.02
CA MET A 1 11.17 13.33 7.19
C MET A 1 9.68 13.59 7.05
N LYS A 2 9.18 13.78 5.83
CA LYS A 2 7.73 13.81 5.58
C LYS A 2 7.16 12.41 5.76
N SER A 3 6.00 12.30 6.40
CA SER A 3 5.32 11.04 6.61
C SER A 3 3.82 11.16 6.37
N VAL A 4 3.21 10.11 5.85
CA VAL A 4 1.75 9.97 5.79
C VAL A 4 1.27 9.31 7.08
N SER A 5 0.20 9.83 7.67
CA SER A 5 -0.45 9.23 8.83
C SER A 5 -1.80 8.63 8.46
N TYR A 6 -2.06 7.40 8.92
CA TYR A 6 -3.32 6.70 8.71
C TYR A 6 -3.83 6.10 10.02
N VAL A 7 -4.96 6.58 10.54
CA VAL A 7 -5.49 6.13 11.83
C VAL A 7 -6.61 5.11 11.62
N ILE A 8 -6.35 3.85 11.92
CA ILE A 8 -7.36 2.78 11.88
C ILE A 8 -8.09 2.70 13.21
N ASP A 9 -7.34 2.74 14.31
CA ASP A 9 -7.86 2.79 15.67
C ASP A 9 -7.32 4.05 16.39
N PRO A 10 -8.17 5.05 16.68
CA PRO A 10 -7.79 6.24 17.44
C PRO A 10 -7.29 5.96 18.86
N ASP A 11 -7.75 4.87 19.48
CA ASP A 11 -7.32 4.42 20.80
C ASP A 11 -6.24 3.32 20.70
N GLY A 12 -5.79 3.03 19.48
CA GLY A 12 -4.76 2.04 19.19
C GLY A 12 -3.48 2.30 19.98
N ASP A 13 -2.90 1.23 20.48
CA ASP A 13 -1.68 1.17 21.30
C ASP A 13 -0.42 0.85 20.48
N ILE A 14 -0.57 0.59 19.18
CA ILE A 14 0.53 0.32 18.24
C ILE A 14 0.55 1.35 17.11
N GLU A 15 1.73 1.80 16.74
CA GLU A 15 2.00 2.54 15.50
C GLU A 15 2.92 1.70 14.60
N LEU A 16 2.36 1.19 13.50
CA LEU A 16 3.15 0.53 12.47
C LEU A 16 3.85 1.60 11.62
N VAL A 17 5.16 1.52 11.51
CA VAL A 17 6.00 2.45 10.75
C VAL A 17 6.48 1.72 9.49
N LEU A 18 5.80 1.96 8.38
CA LEU A 18 6.15 1.42 7.06
C LEU A 18 7.17 2.35 6.39
N ASN A 19 8.41 1.88 6.28
CA ASN A 19 9.51 2.56 5.62
C ASN A 19 9.60 2.13 4.15
N GLU A 20 10.03 3.03 3.27
CA GLU A 20 10.22 2.73 1.85
C GLU A 20 8.97 2.09 1.20
N PRO A 21 7.78 2.71 1.33
CA PRO A 21 6.53 2.14 0.84
C PRO A 21 6.58 1.89 -0.67
N ASN A 22 5.85 0.86 -1.13
CA ASN A 22 5.68 0.50 -2.54
C ASN A 22 6.99 0.09 -3.26
N THR A 23 8.04 -0.30 -2.54
CA THR A 23 9.32 -0.72 -3.13
C THR A 23 9.44 -2.24 -3.34
N GLN A 24 8.48 -3.01 -2.84
CA GLN A 24 8.47 -4.46 -3.04
C GLN A 24 8.09 -4.81 -4.49
N ASN A 25 9.06 -5.31 -5.25
CA ASN A 25 8.90 -5.74 -6.63
C ASN A 25 8.18 -7.11 -6.74
N ILE A 26 6.95 -7.20 -6.20
CA ILE A 26 6.14 -8.44 -6.21
C ILE A 26 5.72 -8.79 -7.64
N ILE A 27 5.29 -7.80 -8.42
CA ILE A 27 4.79 -7.99 -9.78
C ILE A 27 5.93 -7.67 -10.76
N PRO A 28 6.40 -8.64 -11.56
CA PRO A 28 7.43 -8.38 -12.56
C PRO A 28 6.93 -7.33 -13.56
N ARG A 29 7.74 -6.29 -13.79
CA ARG A 29 7.49 -5.33 -14.88
C ARG A 29 7.72 -6.04 -16.20
N LYS A 30 6.65 -6.57 -16.82
CA LYS A 30 6.73 -7.06 -18.20
C LYS A 30 6.80 -5.86 -19.13
N VAL A 31 8.00 -5.57 -19.63
CA VAL A 31 8.16 -4.74 -20.84
C VAL A 31 7.80 -5.65 -22.02
N LEU A 32 6.59 -5.51 -22.55
CA LEU A 32 6.27 -6.13 -23.83
C LEU A 32 6.97 -5.30 -24.90
N PHE A 33 8.15 -5.75 -25.33
CA PHE A 33 8.79 -5.21 -26.53
C PHE A 33 7.89 -5.62 -27.70
N GLY A 34 7.19 -4.65 -28.30
CA GLY A 34 6.42 -4.88 -29.50
C GLY A 34 7.34 -5.35 -30.63
N ASP A 35 7.05 -6.52 -31.20
CA ASP A 35 7.66 -6.95 -32.45
C ASP A 35 7.23 -5.98 -33.56
N GLY A 36 8.17 -5.17 -34.06
CA GLY A 36 8.16 -4.57 -35.39
C GLY A 36 7.08 -3.51 -35.71
N GLU A 37 7.55 -2.29 -35.97
CA GLU A 37 6.95 -1.31 -36.90
C GLU A 37 5.41 -1.27 -37.01
N ALA A 38 4.73 -0.69 -36.01
CA ALA A 38 3.60 0.24 -36.16
C ALA A 38 2.76 0.29 -34.88
N ALA A 39 3.12 1.20 -33.96
CA ALA A 39 2.21 1.99 -33.13
C ALA A 39 3.03 2.57 -31.97
N SER A 40 3.09 3.90 -31.91
CA SER A 40 3.69 4.70 -30.84
C SER A 40 2.90 4.66 -29.51
N ASP A 41 2.18 3.57 -29.24
CA ASP A 41 1.44 3.30 -28.02
C ASP A 41 1.56 1.80 -27.73
N SER A 42 2.75 1.36 -27.34
CA SER A 42 2.81 0.15 -26.51
C SER A 42 2.39 0.60 -25.12
N PRO A 43 1.22 0.21 -24.59
CA PRO A 43 0.90 0.54 -23.22
C PRO A 43 1.93 -0.20 -22.39
N ILE A 44 2.83 0.55 -21.76
CA ILE A 44 3.45 0.06 -20.55
C ILE A 44 2.24 -0.13 -19.64
N THR A 45 1.66 -1.32 -19.58
CA THR A 45 0.66 -1.65 -18.58
C THR A 45 1.43 -1.74 -17.27
N GLU A 46 1.83 -0.58 -16.76
CA GLU A 46 2.37 -0.45 -15.44
C GLU A 46 1.27 -0.99 -14.53
N PHE A 47 1.57 -2.11 -13.86
CA PHE A 47 0.65 -2.82 -12.97
C PHE A 47 0.42 -1.98 -11.70
N TYR A 48 -0.05 -0.75 -11.87
CA TYR A 48 -0.41 0.17 -10.81
C TYR A 48 -1.58 -0.37 -10.00
N ASN A 49 -1.68 0.07 -8.76
CA ASN A 49 -2.86 -0.21 -7.97
C ASN A 49 -4.09 0.44 -8.60
N SER A 50 -5.26 -0.13 -8.32
CA SER A 50 -6.52 0.57 -8.57
C SER A 50 -6.51 1.98 -7.96
N VAL A 51 -7.08 2.93 -8.68
CA VAL A 51 -7.40 4.24 -8.11
C VAL A 51 -8.49 4.01 -7.06
N LEU A 52 -8.14 4.14 -5.79
CA LEU A 52 -9.04 3.89 -4.67
C LEU A 52 -9.67 5.20 -4.20
N GLN A 53 -10.92 5.14 -3.77
CA GLN A 53 -11.64 6.32 -3.26
C GLN A 53 -11.60 6.41 -1.74
N GLY A 54 -12.12 7.53 -1.22
CA GLY A 54 -12.33 7.72 0.21
C GLY A 54 -11.01 7.89 0.94
N ARG A 55 -10.78 7.07 1.97
CA ARG A 55 -9.64 7.26 2.88
C ARG A 55 -8.30 6.75 2.34
N TYR A 56 -8.31 5.96 1.25
CA TYR A 56 -7.10 5.41 0.66
C TYR A 56 -6.39 6.38 -0.30
N ILE A 57 -7.04 7.50 -0.67
CA ILE A 57 -6.44 8.53 -1.55
C ILE A 57 -5.15 9.13 -0.97
N VAL A 58 -4.99 9.05 0.36
CA VAL A 58 -3.77 9.50 1.05
C VAL A 58 -2.52 8.76 0.59
N PHE A 59 -2.69 7.59 -0.04
CA PHE A 59 -1.61 6.77 -0.57
C PHE A 59 -1.34 7.00 -2.07
N ASP A 60 -2.15 7.80 -2.77
CA ASP A 60 -1.96 8.04 -4.21
C ASP A 60 -0.61 8.72 -4.52
N ILE A 61 -0.07 9.45 -3.54
CA ILE A 61 1.27 10.05 -3.58
C ILE A 61 2.40 9.02 -3.79
N PHE A 62 2.14 7.73 -3.54
CA PHE A 62 3.10 6.64 -3.72
C PHE A 62 2.93 5.90 -5.07
N ASP A 63 1.86 6.14 -5.81
CA ASP A 63 1.59 5.45 -7.08
C ASP A 63 2.10 6.24 -8.30
N THR A 64 2.19 7.57 -8.20
CA THR A 64 2.66 8.40 -9.32
C THR A 64 4.18 8.30 -9.50
N PRO A 65 4.68 8.01 -10.72
CA PRO A 65 6.10 8.09 -10.99
C PRO A 65 6.59 9.53 -10.75
N LYS A 66 7.70 9.67 -10.01
CA LYS A 66 8.46 10.92 -9.97
C LYS A 66 9.00 11.19 -11.38
N PHE A 67 8.30 11.97 -12.19
CA PHE A 67 8.91 12.56 -13.36
C PHE A 67 9.89 13.63 -12.88
N VAL A 68 11.18 13.30 -12.89
CA VAL A 68 12.24 14.31 -12.87
C VAL A 68 12.34 14.83 -14.29
N GLU A 69 11.77 16.01 -14.56
CA GLU A 69 12.16 16.75 -15.75
C GLU A 69 13.65 17.11 -15.61
N ASN A 70 14.50 16.44 -16.39
CA ASN A 70 15.80 17.00 -16.68
C ASN A 70 15.56 18.17 -17.64
N ALA A 71 15.28 19.36 -17.11
CA ALA A 71 15.29 20.61 -17.87
C ALA A 71 16.73 20.98 -18.24
N GLY A 72 17.33 20.17 -19.14
CA GLY A 72 18.46 20.60 -19.94
C GLY A 72 17.97 21.59 -20.98
N TYR A 73 18.25 22.88 -20.75
CA TYR A 73 18.07 24.04 -21.64
C TYR A 73 17.59 23.76 -23.07
N TRP A 74 16.38 24.25 -23.37
CA TRP A 74 15.93 24.62 -24.70
C TRP A 74 16.54 25.98 -25.03
N GLU A 75 17.41 26.06 -26.03
CA GLU A 75 18.15 27.29 -26.34
C GLU A 75 17.33 28.35 -27.12
N ASN A 76 15.99 28.31 -27.11
CA ASN A 76 15.17 29.41 -27.64
C ASN A 76 13.88 29.61 -26.85
N ALA A 77 13.69 30.87 -26.42
CA ALA A 77 12.67 31.36 -25.52
C ALA A 77 11.42 31.82 -26.28
N ASP A 78 10.28 31.21 -25.97
CA ASP A 78 9.06 31.97 -25.67
C ASP A 78 8.36 31.21 -24.54
N GLU A 79 8.75 31.64 -23.34
CA GLU A 79 8.31 31.32 -21.98
C GLU A 79 7.05 30.44 -21.85
N CYS A 80 7.24 29.22 -21.33
CA CYS A 80 6.22 28.56 -20.52
C CYS A 80 6.89 27.82 -19.36
N ASP A 81 6.37 28.14 -18.18
CA ASP A 81 6.86 27.94 -16.82
C ASP A 81 7.69 26.69 -16.50
N ASP A 82 8.70 26.94 -15.69
CA ASP A 82 9.45 26.05 -14.81
C ASP A 82 8.49 25.21 -13.94
N TRP A 83 8.38 23.90 -14.19
CA TRP A 83 7.62 22.99 -13.32
C TRP A 83 8.56 22.12 -12.47
N VAL A 84 9.24 22.71 -11.50
CA VAL A 84 9.88 21.94 -10.41
C VAL A 84 8.82 21.57 -9.37
N PHE A 85 8.24 20.38 -9.48
CA PHE A 85 7.57 19.73 -8.35
C PHE A 85 8.47 18.68 -7.72
N SER A 86 9.42 19.10 -6.88
CA SER A 86 9.98 18.22 -5.86
C SER A 86 9.17 18.33 -4.57
N GLU A 87 7.89 17.95 -4.60
CA GLU A 87 7.33 17.46 -3.34
C GLU A 87 8.07 16.17 -3.02
N GLU A 88 9.02 16.24 -2.07
CA GLU A 88 9.62 15.05 -1.46
C GLU A 88 8.48 14.08 -1.11
N THR A 89 8.34 13.01 -1.90
CA THR A 89 7.38 11.96 -1.59
C THR A 89 7.70 11.49 -0.18
N PRO A 90 6.72 11.41 0.73
CA PRO A 90 6.96 10.90 2.06
C PRO A 90 7.67 9.55 1.97
N GLU A 91 8.66 9.33 2.83
CA GLU A 91 9.42 8.06 2.81
C GLU A 91 8.85 7.04 3.80
N VAL A 92 7.87 7.48 4.60
CA VAL A 92 7.33 6.74 5.73
C VAL A 92 5.82 6.88 5.80
N VAL A 93 5.13 5.76 6.02
CA VAL A 93 3.71 5.71 6.38
C VAL A 93 3.60 5.24 7.84
N ARG A 94 2.88 6.00 8.66
CA ARG A 94 2.59 5.69 10.07
C ARG A 94 1.14 5.29 10.22
N ILE A 95 0.89 4.07 10.68
CA ILE A 95 -0.46 3.51 10.79
C ILE A 95 -0.78 3.19 12.25
N ARG A 96 -1.78 3.85 12.82
CA ARG A 96 -2.21 3.61 14.20
C ARG A 96 -3.27 2.51 14.27
N VAL A 97 -2.98 1.46 15.04
CA VAL A 97 -3.74 0.20 15.13
C VAL A 97 -3.76 -0.33 16.56
N SER A 98 -4.61 -1.32 16.80
CA SER A 98 -4.73 -2.01 18.08
C SER A 98 -3.95 -3.33 18.09
N SER A 99 -3.10 -3.51 19.10
CA SER A 99 -2.38 -4.76 19.36
C SER A 99 -3.34 -5.94 19.50
N LYS A 100 -4.52 -5.75 20.10
CA LYS A 100 -5.51 -6.82 20.30
C LYS A 100 -6.04 -7.34 18.98
N HIS A 101 -6.40 -6.46 18.05
CA HIS A 101 -6.86 -6.87 16.72
C HIS A 101 -5.73 -7.57 15.94
N LEU A 102 -4.51 -7.01 15.96
CA LEU A 102 -3.36 -7.62 15.29
C LEU A 102 -3.04 -9.02 15.84
N THR A 103 -2.92 -9.16 17.16
CA THR A 103 -2.57 -10.43 17.81
C THR A 103 -3.65 -11.50 17.66
N PHE A 104 -4.92 -11.10 17.61
CA PHE A 104 -6.02 -12.02 17.39
C PHE A 104 -6.05 -12.55 15.95
N ALA A 105 -5.86 -11.67 14.97
CA ALA A 105 -6.03 -12.00 13.56
C ALA A 105 -4.79 -12.61 12.88
N SER A 106 -3.59 -12.42 13.44
CA SER A 106 -2.33 -12.77 12.78
C SER A 106 -1.39 -13.49 13.72
N LYS A 107 -0.94 -14.69 13.31
CA LYS A 107 0.08 -15.46 14.03
C LYS A 107 1.41 -14.72 14.11
N VAL A 108 1.79 -14.03 13.03
CA VAL A 108 3.05 -13.29 12.95
C VAL A 108 3.03 -12.06 13.84
N PHE A 109 1.96 -11.25 13.80
CA PHE A 109 1.82 -10.14 14.74
C PHE A 109 1.70 -10.62 16.19
N SER A 110 1.03 -11.74 16.45
CA SER A 110 1.00 -12.37 17.77
C SER A 110 2.41 -12.69 18.28
N ALA A 111 3.23 -13.38 17.49
CA ALA A 111 4.61 -13.67 17.83
C ALA A 111 5.48 -12.41 18.00
N MET A 112 5.29 -11.38 17.16
CA MET A 112 6.01 -10.11 17.26
C MET A 112 5.66 -9.33 18.54
N LEU A 113 4.40 -9.35 18.96
CA LEU A 113 3.88 -8.54 20.06
C LEU A 113 3.94 -9.23 21.42
N GLN A 114 3.83 -10.57 21.45
CA GLN A 114 3.76 -11.38 22.68
C GLN A 114 5.01 -12.26 22.90
N GLY A 115 5.89 -12.39 21.91
CA GLY A 115 7.09 -13.21 22.01
C GLY A 115 8.23 -12.58 22.84
N PRO A 116 9.39 -13.24 22.94
CA PRO A 116 10.55 -12.76 23.71
C PRO A 116 11.06 -11.37 23.30
N TRP A 117 10.74 -10.95 22.07
CA TRP A 117 11.05 -9.60 21.55
C TRP A 117 10.11 -8.50 22.07
N ALA A 118 9.05 -8.84 22.82
CA ALA A 118 8.14 -7.88 23.45
C ALA A 118 8.82 -7.03 24.52
N GLU A 119 9.81 -7.60 25.22
CA GLU A 119 10.45 -6.99 26.40
C GLU A 119 11.43 -5.86 26.03
N THR A 120 12.01 -5.88 24.82
CA THR A 120 13.01 -4.88 24.40
C THR A 120 12.42 -3.51 24.05
N THR A 121 11.10 -3.37 23.92
CA THR A 121 10.43 -2.11 23.53
C THR A 121 9.67 -1.44 24.69
N SER A 122 9.82 -1.93 25.92
CA SER A 122 9.13 -1.36 27.08
C SER A 122 9.87 -0.12 27.61
N SER A 123 9.88 0.98 26.86
CA SER A 123 10.28 2.28 27.40
C SER A 123 9.11 2.90 28.16
N SER A 124 9.12 2.64 29.47
CA SER A 124 8.41 3.38 30.49
C SER A 124 8.73 4.87 30.41
N SER A 125 7.75 5.68 30.03
CA SER A 125 7.70 7.09 30.43
C SER A 125 6.28 7.61 30.28
N PHE A 126 5.91 8.53 31.16
CA PHE A 126 4.55 9.02 31.42
C PHE A 126 3.95 9.88 30.29
N GLN A 127 4.02 9.44 29.03
CA GLN A 127 3.33 10.05 27.89
C GLN A 127 2.73 8.96 26.98
N GLN A 128 1.46 9.15 26.62
CA GLN A 128 0.56 8.23 25.91
C GLN A 128 0.94 8.00 24.43
N SER A 129 2.20 7.70 24.10
CA SER A 129 2.61 7.40 22.73
C SER A 129 2.43 5.90 22.42
N PRO A 130 1.80 5.54 21.29
CA PRO A 130 1.68 4.13 20.89
C PRO A 130 3.06 3.50 20.65
N ARG A 131 3.19 2.21 20.95
CA ARG A 131 4.43 1.45 20.71
C ARG A 131 4.68 1.35 19.21
N GLN A 132 5.87 1.74 18.76
CA GLN A 132 6.24 1.69 17.35
C GLN A 132 6.78 0.32 16.94
N ILE A 133 6.34 -0.15 15.77
CA ILE A 133 6.83 -1.38 15.13
C ILE A 133 7.15 -1.07 13.68
N SER A 134 8.41 -1.27 13.30
CA SER A 134 8.87 -0.99 11.94
C SER A 134 8.58 -2.14 10.99
N THR A 135 8.17 -1.80 9.78
CA THR A 135 8.12 -2.67 8.61
C THR A 135 8.61 -1.89 7.40
N SER A 136 8.83 -2.55 6.26
CA SER A 136 9.33 -1.88 5.06
C SER A 136 8.79 -2.50 3.79
N ALA A 137 8.93 -1.76 2.69
CA ALA A 137 8.69 -2.18 1.31
C ALA A 137 7.24 -2.49 0.91
N TRP A 138 6.36 -2.82 1.86
CA TRP A 138 4.96 -3.11 1.55
C TRP A 138 4.30 -2.00 0.74
N ASP A 139 3.39 -2.42 -0.13
CA ASP A 139 2.48 -1.49 -0.76
C ASP A 139 1.56 -0.85 0.29
N ALA A 140 1.57 0.48 0.38
CA ALA A 140 0.88 1.22 1.42
C ALA A 140 -0.64 1.05 1.34
N LYS A 141 -1.22 1.00 0.14
CA LYS A 141 -2.66 0.78 -0.06
C LYS A 141 -3.04 -0.63 0.35
N ALA A 142 -2.32 -1.63 -0.16
CA ALA A 142 -2.57 -3.03 0.16
C ALA A 142 -2.43 -3.28 1.68
N PHE A 143 -1.41 -2.71 2.31
CA PHE A 143 -1.18 -2.87 3.75
C PHE A 143 -2.30 -2.22 4.57
N ALA A 144 -2.74 -1.01 4.20
CA ALA A 144 -3.86 -0.35 4.86
C ALA A 144 -5.18 -1.14 4.72
N ILE A 145 -5.43 -1.77 3.57
CA ILE A 145 -6.61 -2.63 3.35
C ILE A 145 -6.57 -3.85 4.28
N VAL A 146 -5.44 -4.56 4.35
CA VAL A 146 -5.30 -5.73 5.24
C VAL A 146 -5.51 -5.32 6.70
N LEU A 147 -4.94 -4.20 7.12
CA LEU A 147 -5.11 -3.71 8.49
C LEU A 147 -6.54 -3.27 8.78
N ASP A 148 -7.24 -2.59 7.86
CA ASP A 148 -8.66 -2.28 8.03
C ASP A 148 -9.51 -3.56 8.15
N ALA A 149 -9.19 -4.61 7.38
CA ALA A 149 -9.88 -5.89 7.44
C ALA A 149 -9.67 -6.57 8.80
N ILE A 150 -8.44 -6.61 9.31
CA ILE A 150 -8.09 -7.11 10.65
C ILE A 150 -8.89 -6.36 11.75
N HIS A 151 -9.17 -5.07 11.56
CA HIS A 151 -9.96 -4.27 12.50
C HIS A 151 -11.47 -4.34 12.23
N GLY A 152 -11.95 -5.25 11.38
CA GLY A 152 -13.37 -5.43 11.07
C GLY A 152 -13.99 -4.26 10.30
N ARG A 153 -13.20 -3.38 9.70
CA ARG A 153 -13.67 -2.17 8.99
C ARG A 153 -14.06 -2.46 7.54
N VAL A 154 -14.70 -3.62 7.30
CA VAL A 154 -14.99 -4.16 5.96
C VAL A 154 -15.81 -3.21 5.08
N GLN A 155 -16.71 -2.41 5.65
CA GLN A 155 -17.50 -1.43 4.88
C GLN A 155 -16.67 -0.30 4.26
N LYS A 156 -15.44 -0.08 4.74
CA LYS A 156 -14.54 0.94 4.19
C LYS A 156 -13.69 0.38 3.05
N ILE A 157 -13.61 -0.94 2.91
CA ILE A 157 -12.73 -1.60 1.95
C ILE A 157 -13.39 -1.59 0.55
N PRO A 158 -12.63 -1.28 -0.52
CA PRO A 158 -13.16 -1.28 -1.88
C PRO A 158 -13.69 -2.66 -2.29
N ARG A 159 -14.85 -2.70 -2.95
CA ARG A 159 -15.44 -3.94 -3.49
C ARG A 159 -14.84 -4.36 -4.82
N HIS A 160 -14.24 -3.42 -5.55
CA HIS A 160 -13.63 -3.64 -6.85
C HIS A 160 -12.17 -3.24 -6.76
N ILE A 161 -11.27 -4.16 -7.10
CA ILE A 161 -9.83 -3.94 -7.16
C ILE A 161 -9.27 -4.67 -8.39
N ASN A 162 -8.14 -4.22 -8.91
CA ASN A 162 -7.46 -4.89 -10.01
C ASN A 162 -6.57 -6.03 -9.48
N LEU A 163 -6.18 -6.92 -10.39
CA LEU A 163 -5.34 -8.08 -10.07
C LEU A 163 -4.00 -7.68 -9.43
N ALA A 164 -3.46 -6.52 -9.80
CA ALA A 164 -2.20 -6.04 -9.26
C ALA A 164 -2.30 -5.70 -7.76
N LEU A 165 -3.35 -4.97 -7.35
CA LEU A 165 -3.61 -4.69 -5.94
C LEU A 165 -3.98 -5.97 -5.19
N LEU A 166 -4.76 -6.88 -5.78
CA LEU A 166 -5.10 -8.17 -5.18
C LEU A 166 -3.85 -9.01 -4.88
N ALA A 167 -2.90 -9.09 -5.81
CA ALA A 167 -1.64 -9.83 -5.60
C ALA A 167 -0.78 -9.23 -4.48
N ARG A 168 -0.72 -7.89 -4.36
CA ARG A 168 -0.03 -7.20 -3.27
C ARG A 168 -0.71 -7.47 -1.92
N ILE A 169 -2.04 -7.43 -1.86
CA ILE A 169 -2.82 -7.81 -0.68
C ILE A 169 -2.53 -9.26 -0.29
N ALA A 170 -2.61 -10.19 -1.24
CA ALA A 170 -2.37 -11.61 -1.00
C ALA A 170 -0.98 -11.88 -0.42
N THR A 171 0.05 -11.17 -0.90
CA THR A 171 1.43 -11.29 -0.37
C THR A 171 1.52 -10.85 1.09
N ILE A 172 0.84 -9.77 1.47
CA ILE A 172 0.78 -9.28 2.85
C ILE A 172 0.01 -10.26 3.74
N VAL A 173 -1.13 -10.77 3.25
CA VAL A 173 -1.96 -11.73 3.97
C VAL A 173 -1.19 -13.02 4.26
N ASP A 174 -0.45 -13.51 3.28
CA ASP A 174 0.40 -14.70 3.41
C ASP A 174 1.52 -14.47 4.43
N TYR A 175 2.25 -13.35 4.29
CA TYR A 175 3.34 -13.00 5.21
C TYR A 175 2.86 -12.90 6.66
N TYR A 176 1.77 -12.16 6.92
CA TYR A 176 1.24 -12.00 8.28
C TYR A 176 0.35 -13.17 8.72
N GLN A 177 0.07 -14.14 7.86
CA GLN A 177 -0.78 -15.30 8.13
C GLN A 177 -2.15 -14.90 8.73
N CYS A 178 -2.87 -14.01 8.06
CA CYS A 178 -4.15 -13.43 8.51
C CYS A 178 -5.32 -13.73 7.56
N TYR A 179 -5.31 -14.90 6.91
CA TYR A 179 -6.26 -15.30 5.87
C TYR A 179 -7.74 -15.14 6.26
N GLU A 180 -8.10 -15.51 7.50
CA GLU A 180 -9.48 -15.44 8.02
C GLU A 180 -10.05 -14.00 7.99
N SER A 181 -9.20 -12.98 8.12
CA SER A 181 -9.66 -11.57 8.08
C SER A 181 -10.08 -11.13 6.68
N LEU A 182 -9.64 -11.84 5.63
CA LEU A 182 -9.86 -11.47 4.23
C LEU A 182 -10.75 -12.45 3.47
N GLU A 183 -11.11 -13.60 4.04
CA GLU A 183 -11.85 -14.68 3.37
C GLU A 183 -13.11 -14.18 2.62
N LEU A 184 -13.98 -13.44 3.31
CA LEU A 184 -15.19 -12.90 2.69
C LEU A 184 -14.92 -11.81 1.65
N LEU A 185 -13.80 -11.09 1.77
CA LEU A 185 -13.42 -10.05 0.82
C LEU A 185 -12.81 -10.67 -0.44
N SER A 186 -12.04 -11.74 -0.31
CA SER A 186 -11.49 -12.47 -1.46
C SER A 186 -12.60 -13.05 -2.34
N ASP A 187 -13.66 -13.59 -1.75
CA ASP A 187 -14.80 -14.10 -2.53
C ASP A 187 -15.44 -12.99 -3.37
N VAL A 188 -15.59 -11.79 -2.79
CA VAL A 188 -16.15 -10.63 -3.51
C VAL A 188 -15.24 -10.22 -4.66
N TRP A 189 -13.94 -10.08 -4.43
CA TRP A 189 -12.99 -9.65 -5.46
C TRP A 189 -12.83 -10.68 -6.58
N LEU A 190 -12.89 -11.97 -6.27
CA LEU A 190 -12.76 -13.04 -7.25
C LEU A 190 -14.08 -13.33 -7.99
N SER A 191 -15.23 -13.08 -7.37
CA SER A 191 -16.54 -13.27 -8.03
C SER A 191 -16.76 -12.34 -9.23
N ASP A 192 -16.09 -11.19 -9.23
CA ASP A 192 -16.16 -10.19 -10.30
C ASP A 192 -15.29 -10.57 -11.52
N GLU A 193 -14.39 -11.57 -11.39
CA GLU A 193 -13.60 -12.11 -12.50
C GLU A 193 -14.37 -13.19 -13.32
N THR A 194 -15.61 -13.53 -12.95
CA THR A 194 -16.41 -14.55 -13.66
C THR A 194 -17.82 -14.09 -14.02
N VAL A 195 -17.97 -13.07 -14.90
CA VAL A 195 -18.97 -13.06 -16.00
C VAL A 195 -18.47 -12.09 -17.10
N THR A 196 -17.48 -12.51 -17.87
CA THR A 196 -17.48 -12.23 -19.31
C THR A 196 -17.27 -13.57 -20.01
N GLU A 197 -18.27 -14.45 -19.92
CA GLU A 197 -18.52 -15.32 -21.07
C GLU A 197 -18.93 -14.38 -22.19
N GLU A 198 -18.06 -14.30 -23.20
CA GLU A 198 -18.34 -13.68 -24.47
C GLU A 198 -19.55 -14.40 -25.09
N ASP A 199 -20.75 -13.89 -24.84
CA ASP A 199 -21.83 -14.01 -25.80
C ASP A 199 -21.39 -13.23 -27.05
N PHE A 200 -20.74 -13.89 -28.02
CA PHE A 200 -20.86 -13.66 -29.48
C PHE A 200 -20.26 -14.82 -30.29
#